data_AF-A0A6N7PWY8-F1
#
_entry.id   AF-A0A6N7PWY8-F1
#
_cell.length_a   1.000
_cell.length_b   1.000
_cell.length_c   1.000
_cell.angle_alpha   90.00
_cell.angle_beta   90.00
_cell.angle_gamma   90.00
#
_symmetry.space_group_name_H-M   'P 1'
#
loop_
_entity.id
_entity.type
_entity.pdbx_description
1 polymer ?
#
loop_
_entity_poly.entity_id
_entity_poly.type
_entity_poly.pdbx_seq_one_letter_code
_entity_poly.pdbx_strand_id
1 'polypeptide(L)'
;MHVAFVVHMVKGADVEALLSDEIKRETQAVVMGLEDAEKMGFSASGIQQKPGQAVQIIIVARRDSPWIHRTLETSEGVAGFQMVDVNLG
;
A
#
# COMPACT_ATOMS: atom_id res chain seq x y z
N MET A 1 7.69 13.85 -5.42
CA MET A 1 7.63 13.31 -4.05
C MET A 1 6.47 12.34 -3.98
N HIS A 2 6.72 11.13 -3.49
CA HIS A 2 5.77 10.03 -3.47
C HIS A 2 5.45 9.67 -2.01
N VAL A 3 4.34 8.97 -1.81
CA VAL A 3 3.94 8.41 -0.52
C VAL A 3 3.75 6.92 -0.70
N ALA A 4 4.33 6.14 0.21
CA ALA A 4 4.08 4.71 0.32
C ALA A 4 3.07 4.47 1.45
N PHE A 5 2.05 3.66 1.17
CA PHE A 5 1.15 3.10 2.16
C PHE A 5 1.58 1.67 2.46
N VAL A 6 1.94 1.41 3.72
CA VAL A 6 2.17 0.06 4.23
C VAL A 6 0.83 -0.47 4.72
N VAL A 7 0.19 -1.31 3.92
CA VAL A 7 -1.17 -1.81 4.16
C VAL A 7 -1.11 -3.23 4.70
N HIS A 8 -1.60 -3.41 5.92
CA HIS A 8 -1.77 -4.72 6.53
C HIS A 8 -3.16 -5.23 6.21
N MET A 9 -3.24 -6.33 5.47
CA MET A 9 -4.51 -6.91 5.02
C MET A 9 -5.17 -7.72 6.14
N VAL A 10 -6.48 -7.90 6.09
CA VAL A 10 -7.16 -8.93 6.88
C VAL A 10 -6.74 -10.32 6.37
N LYS A 11 -6.65 -11.30 7.26
CA LYS A 11 -6.28 -12.66 6.89
C LYS A 11 -7.27 -13.23 5.85
N GLY A 12 -6.74 -13.65 4.70
CA GLY A 12 -7.56 -14.19 3.60
C GLY A 12 -8.27 -13.15 2.75
N ALA A 13 -8.03 -11.84 2.98
CA ALA A 13 -8.53 -10.80 2.09
C ALA A 13 -7.86 -10.88 0.71
N ASP A 14 -8.65 -10.57 -0.32
CA ASP A 14 -8.14 -10.48 -1.67
C ASP A 14 -7.32 -9.20 -1.84
N VAL A 15 -6.08 -9.40 -2.28
CA VAL A 15 -5.08 -8.37 -2.45
C VAL A 15 -5.29 -7.60 -3.74
N GLU A 16 -5.81 -8.26 -4.79
CA GLU A 16 -6.04 -7.65 -6.09
C GLU A 16 -7.21 -6.65 -6.05
N ALA A 17 -8.18 -6.94 -5.17
CA ALA A 17 -9.33 -6.09 -4.87
C ALA A 17 -9.01 -4.87 -3.98
N LEU A 18 -7.76 -4.71 -3.53
CA LEU A 18 -7.37 -3.63 -2.60
C LEU A 18 -7.59 -2.23 -3.21
N LEU A 19 -7.30 -2.08 -4.51
CA LEU A 19 -7.62 -0.89 -5.28
C LEU A 19 -8.36 -1.32 -6.54
N SER A 20 -9.42 -0.61 -6.89
CA SER A 20 -10.09 -0.80 -8.18
C SER A 20 -9.16 -0.40 -9.33
N ASP A 21 -9.40 -0.96 -10.52
CA ASP A 21 -8.62 -0.63 -11.71
C ASP A 21 -8.77 0.85 -12.12
N GLU A 22 -9.92 1.46 -11.79
CA GLU A 22 -10.13 2.89 -11.95
C GLU A 22 -9.17 3.70 -11.08
N ILE A 23 -9.08 3.37 -9.78
CA ILE A 23 -8.18 4.07 -8.86
C ILE A 23 -6.72 3.87 -9.29
N LYS A 24 -6.32 2.64 -9.64
CA LYS A 24 -4.96 2.35 -10.14
C LYS A 24 -4.64 3.20 -11.37
N ARG A 25 -5.57 3.30 -12.32
CA ARG A 25 -5.40 4.08 -13.56
C ARG A 25 -5.31 5.58 -13.30
N GLU A 26 -6.17 6.13 -12.44
CA GLU A 26 -6.20 7.58 -12.23
C GLU A 26 -5.07 8.09 -11.34
N THR A 27 -4.70 7.32 -10.33
CA THR A 27 -3.63 7.71 -9.38
C THR A 27 -2.24 7.25 -9.82
N GLN A 28 -2.17 6.38 -10.84
CA GLN A 28 -0.93 5.67 -11.22
C GLN A 28 -0.30 4.95 -10.03
N ALA A 29 -1.13 4.47 -9.10
CA ALA A 29 -0.67 3.77 -7.91
C ALA A 29 -0.02 2.44 -8.29
N VAL A 30 1.16 2.18 -7.73
CA VAL A 30 1.85 0.91 -7.85
C VAL A 30 1.59 0.10 -6.59
N VAL A 31 1.03 -1.10 -6.75
CA VAL A 31 0.77 -2.03 -5.65
C VAL A 31 1.75 -3.19 -5.76
N MET A 32 2.45 -3.51 -4.68
CA MET A 32 3.42 -4.61 -4.64
C MET A 32 3.51 -5.23 -3.25
N GLY A 33 4.03 -6.45 -3.18
CA GLY A 33 4.34 -7.10 -1.91
C GLY A 33 5.52 -6.43 -1.19
N LEU A 34 5.65 -6.70 0.11
CA LEU A 34 6.74 -6.17 0.92
C LEU A 34 8.12 -6.53 0.36
N GLU A 35 8.31 -7.79 -0.06
CA GLU A 35 9.58 -8.27 -0.62
C GLU A 35 10.00 -7.52 -1.90
N ASP A 36 9.04 -7.15 -2.74
CA ASP A 36 9.33 -6.42 -3.98
C ASP A 36 9.63 -4.95 -3.70
N ALA A 37 8.95 -4.35 -2.71
CA ALA A 37 9.27 -3.01 -2.25
C ALA A 37 10.69 -2.92 -1.67
N GLU A 38 11.12 -3.92 -0.90
CA GLU A 38 12.50 -4.00 -0.38
C GLU A 38 13.53 -4.01 -1.50
N LYS A 39 13.29 -4.76 -2.58
CA LYS A 39 14.16 -4.77 -3.78
C LYS A 39 14.24 -3.40 -4.46
N MET A 40 13.20 -2.58 -4.33
CA MET A 40 13.16 -1.20 -4.85
C MET A 40 13.79 -0.17 -3.90
N GLY A 41 14.41 -0.61 -2.81
CA GLY A 41 15.06 0.27 -1.84
C GLY A 41 14.09 0.84 -0.79
N PHE A 42 12.87 0.32 -0.70
CA PHE A 42 11.98 0.63 0.41
C PHE A 42 12.48 -0.04 1.67
N SER A 43 12.84 0.76 2.67
CA SER A 43 13.28 0.23 3.95
C SER A 43 12.08 -0.27 4.74
N ALA A 44 11.89 -1.59 4.77
CA ALA A 44 10.86 -2.25 5.57
C ALA A 44 11.18 -2.27 7.09
N SER A 45 12.19 -1.52 7.52
CA SER A 45 12.64 -1.44 8.92
C SER A 45 11.48 -1.03 9.83
N GLY A 46 10.93 -2.00 10.59
CA GLY A 46 9.82 -1.76 11.52
C GLY A 46 8.45 -2.24 11.04
N ILE A 47 8.34 -2.79 9.82
CA ILE A 47 7.11 -3.41 9.32
C ILE A 47 7.03 -4.84 9.84
N GLN A 48 5.99 -5.13 10.63
CA GLN A 48 5.77 -6.45 11.20
C GLN A 48 4.65 -7.17 10.46
N GLN A 49 5.01 -8.11 9.59
CA GLN A 49 4.06 -9.03 9.00
C GLN A 49 3.72 -10.16 9.99
N LYS A 50 2.45 -10.26 10.40
CA LYS A 50 1.99 -11.38 11.23
C LYS A 50 1.83 -12.65 10.38
N PRO A 51 2.03 -13.86 10.94
CA PRO A 51 1.82 -15.11 10.22
C PRO A 51 0.40 -15.21 9.63
N GLY A 52 0.31 -15.43 8.32
CA GLY A 52 -0.96 -15.51 7.60
C GLY A 52 -1.62 -14.15 7.28
N GLN A 53 -0.92 -13.05 7.54
CA GLN A 53 -1.34 -11.71 7.15
C GLN A 53 -0.53 -11.24 5.95
N ALA A 54 -1.17 -10.70 4.91
CA ALA A 54 -0.46 -10.08 3.79
C ALA A 54 -0.15 -8.62 4.11
N VAL A 55 1.04 -8.15 3.71
CA VAL A 55 1.39 -6.73 3.70
C VAL A 55 1.58 -6.31 2.26
N GLN A 56 0.88 -5.23 1.88
CA GLN A 56 1.00 -4.60 0.57
C GLN A 56 1.57 -3.20 0.71
N ILE A 57 2.43 -2.85 -0.23
CA ILE A 57 2.97 -1.50 -0.37
C ILE A 57 2.28 -0.85 -1.56
N ILE A 58 1.61 0.27 -1.32
CA ILE A 58 1.02 1.10 -2.36
C ILE A 58 1.83 2.37 -2.48
N ILE A 59 2.48 2.60 -3.61
CA ILE A 59 3.22 3.83 -3.86
C ILE A 59 2.42 4.70 -4.82
N VAL A 60 2.25 5.96 -4.44
CA VAL A 60 1.46 6.93 -5.21
C VAL A 60 2.11 8.32 -5.16
N ALA A 61 1.82 9.16 -6.15
CA ALA A 61 2.21 10.58 -6.08
C ALA A 61 1.54 11.24 -4.86
N ARG A 62 2.27 12.13 -4.19
CA ARG A 62 1.78 12.75 -2.94
C ARG A 62 0.44 13.47 -3.08
N ARG A 63 0.16 14.06 -4.25
CA ARG A 63 -1.12 14.73 -4.55
C ARG A 63 -2.33 13.79 -4.52
N ASP A 64 -2.12 12.52 -4.83
CA ASP A 64 -3.17 11.50 -4.94
C ASP A 64 -3.31 10.68 -3.63
N SER A 65 -2.41 10.91 -2.67
CA SER A 65 -2.43 10.24 -1.36
C SER A 65 -3.74 10.39 -0.58
N PRO A 66 -4.49 11.52 -0.59
CA PRO A 66 -5.76 11.61 0.10
C PRO A 66 -6.81 10.63 -0.45
N TRP A 67 -6.72 10.29 -1.73
CA TRP A 67 -7.69 9.41 -2.37
C TRP A 67 -7.43 7.94 -2.03
N ILE A 68 -6.15 7.54 -2.03
CA ILE A 68 -5.73 6.23 -1.53
C ILE A 68 -6.07 6.07 -0.05
N HIS A 69 -5.79 7.09 0.79
CA HIS A 69 -6.12 7.05 2.21
C HIS A 69 -7.60 6.76 2.44
N ARG A 70 -8.49 7.53 1.79
CA ARG A 70 -9.94 7.36 1.92
C ARG A 70 -10.39 5.98 1.45
N THR A 71 -9.80 5.46 0.37
CA THR A 71 -10.09 4.12 -0.15
C THR A 71 -9.75 3.05 0.88
N LEU A 72 -8.58 3.14 1.50
CA LEU A 72 -8.11 2.19 2.51
C LEU A 72 -8.94 2.26 3.80
N GLU A 73 -9.36 3.44 4.24
CA GLU A 73 -10.23 3.60 5.42
C GLU A 73 -11.60 2.94 5.25
N THR A 74 -12.12 2.90 4.02
CA THR A 74 -13.42 2.27 3.72
C THR A 74 -13.33 0.79 3.37
N SER A 75 -12.12 0.22 3.29
CA SER A 75 -11.92 -1.15 2.84
C SER A 75 -12.06 -2.16 3.98
N GLU A 76 -12.98 -3.11 3.82
CA GLU A 76 -13.12 -4.25 4.75
C GLU A 76 -11.94 -5.22 4.69
N GLY A 77 -11.14 -5.18 3.61
CA GLY A 77 -9.96 -6.01 3.42
C GLY A 77 -8.71 -5.49 4.14
N VAL A 78 -8.76 -4.29 4.71
CA VAL A 78 -7.62 -3.61 5.35
C VAL A 78 -7.76 -3.69 6.87
N ALA A 79 -6.78 -4.31 7.53
CA ALA A 79 -6.70 -4.36 8.99
C ALA A 79 -6.09 -3.08 9.58
N GLY A 80 -5.28 -2.37 8.79
CA GLY A 80 -4.67 -1.09 9.15
C GLY A 80 -3.58 -0.70 8.17
N PHE A 81 -3.20 0.58 8.16
CA PHE A 81 -2.14 1.05 7.28
C PHE A 81 -1.34 2.20 7.90
N GLN A 82 -0.14 2.42 7.36
CA GLN A 82 0.74 3.52 7.73
C GLN A 82 1.24 4.24 6.48
N MET A 83 1.39 5.56 6.55
CA MET A 83 1.94 6.37 5.46
C MET A 83 3.42 6.68 5.72
N VAL A 84 4.23 6.56 4.69
CA VAL A 84 5.66 6.89 4.71
C VAL A 84 5.97 7.75 3.50
N ASP A 85 6.62 8.90 3.73
CA ASP A 85 7.14 9.71 2.62
C ASP A 85 8.29 8.95 1.95
N VAL A 86 8.21 8.76 0.63
CA VAL A 86 9.24 8.07 -0.14
C VAL A 86 9.77 8.97 -1.24
N ASN A 87 11.10 9.00 -1.34
CA ASN A 87 11.80 9.72 -2.38
C ASN A 87 12.27 8.71 -3.43
N LEU A 88 11.35 8.40 -4.35
CA LEU A 88 11.71 7.68 -5.57
C LEU A 88 12.43 8.69 -6.48
N GLY A 89 13.73 8.47 -6.66
CA GLY A 89 14.62 9.30 -7.47
C GLY A 89 14.32 9.24 -8.95
#